data_AF-A0A956JZI2-F1
#
_entry.id   AF-A0A956JZI2-F1
#
_cell.length_a   1.000
_cell.length_b   1.000
_cell.length_c   1.000
_cell.angle_alpha   90.00
_cell.angle_beta   90.00
_cell.angle_gamma   90.00
#
_symmetry.space_group_name_H-M   'P 1'
#
loop_
_entity.id
_entity.type
_entity.pdbx_description
1 polymer ?
#
loop_
_entity_poly.entity_id
_entity_poly.type
_entity_poly.pdbx_seq_one_letter_code
_entity_poly.pdbx_strand_id
1 'polypeptide(L)'
;MPVTPTDSAPSPGSAREVVLAQHARLRTLLASAEAVAGRYRAGDPVGAQLHRLLEDVRRAFAEHNRTEEELLGPILREDFAWGEPRVRRMMEEHAGEHALLRQVLAADDDTVARQLPDLVEEILAHMDAEERTFLSPTVLRDPDGAAAGDEA
;
A
#
# COMPACT_ATOMS: atom_id res chain seq x y z
N MET A 1 -28.99 -4.99 -30.21
CA MET A 1 -28.81 -5.22 -28.76
C MET A 1 -27.76 -4.23 -28.30
N PRO A 2 -28.08 -3.22 -27.47
CA PRO A 2 -27.03 -2.39 -26.88
C PRO A 2 -26.34 -3.22 -25.78
N VAL A 3 -25.02 -3.41 -25.91
CA VAL A 3 -24.21 -3.84 -24.78
C VAL A 3 -24.01 -2.58 -23.93
N THR A 4 -24.49 -2.60 -22.70
CA THR A 4 -24.12 -1.56 -21.73
C THR A 4 -22.64 -1.75 -21.40
N PRO A 5 -21.83 -0.68 -21.36
CA PRO A 5 -20.50 -0.79 -20.77
C PRO A 5 -20.72 -1.12 -19.29
N THR A 6 -20.29 -2.30 -18.89
CA THR A 6 -20.14 -2.64 -17.48
C THR A 6 -19.02 -1.76 -16.93
N ASP A 7 -19.37 -0.56 -16.48
CA ASP A 7 -18.56 0.20 -15.53
C ASP A 7 -18.75 -0.48 -14.17
N SER A 8 -18.27 -1.73 -14.07
CA SER A 8 -18.25 -2.43 -12.79
C SER A 8 -17.15 -1.79 -11.96
N ALA A 9 -17.52 -1.38 -10.75
CA ALA A 9 -16.55 -1.11 -9.71
C ALA A 9 -15.50 -2.25 -9.67
N PRO A 10 -14.22 -1.93 -9.40
CA PRO A 10 -13.16 -2.93 -9.36
C PRO A 10 -13.55 -4.06 -8.40
N SER A 11 -13.41 -5.30 -8.86
CA SER A 11 -13.68 -6.48 -8.03
C SER A 11 -12.68 -6.57 -6.87
N PRO A 12 -13.02 -7.22 -5.75
CA PRO A 12 -12.08 -7.48 -4.65
C PRO A 12 -10.75 -8.11 -5.10
N GLY A 13 -10.80 -9.01 -6.10
CA GLY A 13 -9.61 -9.63 -6.68
C GLY A 13 -8.72 -8.63 -7.42
N SER A 14 -9.31 -7.83 -8.32
CA SER A 14 -8.57 -6.81 -9.08
C SER A 14 -8.02 -5.69 -8.19
N ALA A 15 -8.79 -5.29 -7.17
CA ALA A 15 -8.37 -4.39 -6.12
C ALA A 15 -7.09 -4.86 -5.42
N ARG A 16 -7.11 -6.12 -4.98
CA ARG A 16 -5.99 -6.77 -4.32
C ARG A 16 -4.75 -6.81 -5.23
N GLU A 17 -4.90 -7.17 -6.49
CA GLU A 17 -3.78 -7.21 -7.45
C GLU A 17 -3.11 -5.85 -7.63
N VAL A 18 -3.91 -4.78 -7.71
CA VAL A 18 -3.39 -3.40 -7.81
C VAL A 18 -2.55 -3.04 -6.57
N VAL A 19 -3.06 -3.31 -5.37
CA VAL A 19 -2.35 -2.96 -4.13
C VAL A 19 -1.07 -3.78 -3.97
N LEU A 20 -1.10 -5.09 -4.27
CA LEU A 20 0.10 -5.93 -4.24
C LEU A 20 1.18 -5.48 -5.24
N ALA A 21 0.78 -5.02 -6.43
CA ALA A 21 1.71 -4.45 -7.39
C ALA A 21 2.34 -3.13 -6.88
N GLN A 22 1.55 -2.29 -6.19
CA GLN A 22 2.06 -1.09 -5.52
C GLN A 22 3.04 -1.45 -4.39
N HIS A 23 2.78 -2.49 -3.60
CA HIS A 23 3.71 -2.95 -2.57
C HIS A 23 5.05 -3.39 -3.16
N ALA A 24 5.03 -4.18 -4.23
CA ALA A 24 6.25 -4.62 -4.90
C ALA A 24 7.09 -3.42 -5.41
N ARG A 25 6.42 -2.41 -5.96
CA ARG A 25 7.07 -1.15 -6.37
C ARG A 25 7.65 -0.38 -5.18
N LEU A 26 6.89 -0.23 -4.10
CA LEU A 26 7.34 0.44 -2.87
C LEU A 26 8.55 -0.24 -2.26
N ARG A 27 8.54 -1.58 -2.12
CA ARG A 27 9.68 -2.37 -1.63
C ARG A 27 10.96 -2.08 -2.43
N THR A 28 10.85 -2.01 -3.76
CA THR A 28 11.99 -1.72 -4.64
C THR A 28 12.54 -0.29 -4.44
N LEU A 29 11.64 0.70 -4.33
CA LEU A 29 12.00 2.09 -4.10
C LEU A 29 12.64 2.30 -2.72
N LEU A 30 12.07 1.70 -1.68
CA LEU A 30 12.56 1.77 -0.30
C LEU A 30 13.98 1.17 -0.19
N ALA A 31 14.21 -0.02 -0.75
CA ALA A 31 15.55 -0.62 -0.76
C ALA A 31 16.58 0.25 -1.50
N SER A 32 16.18 0.87 -2.61
CA SER A 32 17.06 1.77 -3.37
C SER A 32 17.35 3.06 -2.60
N ALA A 33 16.35 3.64 -1.95
CA ALA A 33 16.49 4.84 -1.13
C ALA A 33 17.38 4.57 0.09
N GLU A 34 17.22 3.43 0.76
CA GLU A 34 18.04 3.02 1.90
C GLU A 34 19.52 2.89 1.53
N ALA A 35 19.81 2.21 0.42
CA ALA A 35 21.18 2.05 -0.07
C ALA A 35 21.83 3.42 -0.39
N VAL A 36 21.09 4.33 -1.04
CA VAL A 36 21.59 5.67 -1.38
C VAL A 36 21.72 6.55 -0.14
N ALA A 37 20.79 6.47 0.81
CA ALA A 37 20.89 7.18 2.08
C ALA A 37 22.10 6.71 2.90
N GLY A 38 22.41 5.41 2.89
CA GLY A 38 23.64 4.88 3.50
C GLY A 38 24.90 5.54 2.94
N ARG A 39 24.98 5.69 1.62
CA ARG A 39 26.07 6.40 0.94
C ARG A 39 26.09 7.89 1.26
N TYR A 40 24.93 8.54 1.27
CA TYR A 40 24.80 9.95 1.64
C TYR A 40 25.34 10.21 3.06
N ARG A 41 24.95 9.38 4.04
CA ARG A 41 25.44 9.45 5.43
C ARG A 41 26.95 9.19 5.54
N ALA A 42 27.52 8.40 4.63
CA ALA A 42 28.97 8.17 4.53
C ALA A 42 29.73 9.36 3.90
N GLY A 43 29.02 10.38 3.40
CA GLY A 43 29.60 11.56 2.78
C GLY A 43 29.80 11.45 1.27
N ASP A 44 29.28 10.41 0.62
CA ASP A 44 29.32 10.31 -0.84
C ASP A 44 28.51 11.43 -1.49
N PRO A 45 28.90 11.93 -2.68
CA PRO A 45 28.19 13.00 -3.39
C PRO A 45 26.93 12.50 -4.11
N VAL A 46 26.01 11.86 -3.38
CA VAL A 46 24.77 11.26 -3.89
C VAL A 46 23.51 12.06 -3.55
N GLY A 47 23.64 13.29 -3.02
CA GLY A 47 22.49 14.10 -2.56
C GLY A 47 21.38 14.30 -3.61
N ALA A 48 21.74 14.59 -4.87
CA ALA A 48 20.75 14.73 -5.94
C ALA A 48 20.06 13.39 -6.31
N GLN A 49 20.75 12.26 -6.13
CA GLN A 49 20.16 10.94 -6.33
C GLN A 49 19.21 10.59 -5.19
N LEU A 50 19.62 10.87 -3.94
CA LEU A 50 18.80 10.70 -2.75
C LEU A 50 17.51 11.50 -2.86
N HIS A 51 17.61 12.79 -3.20
CA HIS A 51 16.46 13.68 -3.34
C HIS A 51 15.40 13.08 -4.28
N ARG A 52 15.79 12.68 -5.49
CA ARG A 52 14.88 12.08 -6.47
C ARG A 52 14.25 10.77 -5.98
N LEU A 53 15.04 9.91 -5.32
CA LEU A 53 14.51 8.66 -4.76
C LEU A 53 13.50 8.93 -3.65
N LEU A 54 13.75 9.91 -2.78
CA LEU A 54 12.81 10.29 -1.73
C LEU A 54 11.53 10.90 -2.31
N GLU A 55 11.62 11.72 -3.37
CA GLU A 55 10.43 12.17 -4.11
C GLU A 55 9.64 11.01 -4.72
N ASP A 56 10.31 10.01 -5.29
CA ASP A 56 9.67 8.81 -5.84
C ASP A 56 8.97 7.99 -4.75
N VAL A 57 9.61 7.80 -3.58
CA VAL A 57 9.01 7.14 -2.41
C VAL A 57 7.79 7.92 -1.92
N ARG A 58 7.92 9.23 -1.69
CA ARG A 58 6.82 10.11 -1.24
C ARG A 58 5.61 10.00 -2.15
N ARG A 59 5.83 10.07 -3.47
CA ARG A 59 4.79 9.97 -4.49
C ARG A 59 4.15 8.59 -4.52
N ALA A 60 4.95 7.53 -4.54
CA ALA A 60 4.45 6.16 -4.58
C ALA A 60 3.64 5.81 -3.31
N PHE A 61 4.10 6.27 -2.14
CA PHE A 61 3.42 6.02 -0.87
C PHE A 61 2.11 6.81 -0.77
N ALA A 62 2.09 8.07 -1.21
CA ALA A 62 0.86 8.86 -1.28
C ALA A 62 -0.16 8.26 -2.26
N GLU A 63 0.31 7.76 -3.41
CA GLU A 63 -0.53 7.07 -4.39
C GLU A 63 -1.13 5.79 -3.82
N HIS A 64 -0.31 4.97 -3.15
CA HIS A 64 -0.74 3.74 -2.50
C HIS A 64 -1.81 3.99 -1.43
N ASN A 65 -1.55 4.89 -0.47
CA ASN A 65 -2.53 5.23 0.58
C ASN A 65 -3.88 5.66 -0.01
N ARG A 66 -3.86 6.52 -1.04
CA ARG A 66 -5.08 6.96 -1.71
C ARG A 66 -5.80 5.78 -2.38
N THR A 67 -5.08 4.91 -3.08
CA THR A 67 -5.67 3.72 -3.70
C THR A 67 -6.35 2.86 -2.64
N GLU A 68 -5.73 2.61 -1.49
CA GLU A 68 -6.37 1.81 -0.44
C GLU A 68 -7.62 2.46 0.14
N GLU A 69 -7.55 3.75 0.48
CA GLU A 69 -8.68 4.51 1.05
C GLU A 69 -9.87 4.57 0.08
N GLU A 70 -9.62 4.79 -1.21
CA GLU A 70 -10.64 4.91 -2.25
C GLU A 70 -11.21 3.55 -2.68
N LEU A 71 -10.37 2.52 -2.75
CA LEU A 71 -10.68 1.27 -3.43
C LEU A 71 -11.01 0.14 -2.46
N LEU A 72 -10.24 -0.03 -1.38
CA LEU A 72 -10.49 -1.07 -0.38
C LEU A 72 -11.55 -0.65 0.64
N GLY A 73 -11.61 0.64 0.97
CA GLY A 73 -12.59 1.17 1.94
C GLY A 73 -14.04 0.76 1.64
N PRO A 74 -14.56 0.98 0.41
CA PRO A 74 -15.90 0.53 0.03
C PRO A 74 -16.07 -0.99 0.06
N ILE A 75 -15.12 -1.73 -0.50
CA ILE A 75 -15.17 -3.21 -0.61
C ILE A 75 -15.25 -3.86 0.77
N LEU A 76 -14.43 -3.41 1.72
CA LEU A 76 -14.41 -3.96 3.08
C LEU A 76 -15.68 -3.66 3.88
N ARG A 77 -16.42 -2.58 3.55
CA ARG A 77 -17.73 -2.30 4.16
C ARG A 77 -18.82 -3.20 3.60
N GLU A 78 -18.75 -3.55 2.32
CA GLU A 78 -19.73 -4.38 1.63
C GLU A 78 -19.59 -5.87 1.95
N ASP A 79 -18.37 -6.37 2.19
CA ASP A 79 -18.13 -7.83 2.32
C ASP A 79 -18.45 -8.41 3.72
N PHE A 80 -19.03 -7.62 4.64
CA PHE A 80 -19.62 -8.00 5.96
C PHE A 80 -18.85 -8.96 6.91
N ALA A 81 -17.68 -9.49 6.56
CA ALA A 81 -17.02 -10.55 7.32
C ALA A 81 -16.54 -10.12 8.72
N TRP A 82 -16.50 -8.80 8.98
CA TRP A 82 -15.96 -8.20 10.21
C TRP A 82 -16.97 -7.33 10.96
N GLY A 83 -18.12 -7.01 10.35
CA GLY A 83 -19.13 -6.08 10.86
C GLY A 83 -18.73 -4.59 10.72
N GLU A 84 -19.69 -3.74 10.36
CA GLU A 84 -19.48 -2.31 10.03
C GLU A 84 -18.69 -1.50 11.10
N PRO A 85 -18.95 -1.64 12.42
CA PRO A 85 -18.19 -0.89 13.43
C PRO A 85 -16.70 -1.26 13.48
N ARG A 86 -16.37 -2.53 13.20
CA ARG A 86 -14.99 -3.03 13.23
C ARG A 86 -14.22 -2.56 12.00
N VAL A 87 -14.86 -2.62 10.83
CA VAL A 87 -14.28 -2.10 9.58
C VAL A 87 -14.01 -0.60 9.69
N ARG A 88 -14.98 0.16 10.19
CA ARG A 88 -14.81 1.61 10.38
C ARG A 88 -13.64 1.94 11.31
N ARG A 89 -13.55 1.27 12.47
CA ARG A 89 -12.46 1.47 13.41
C ARG A 89 -11.10 1.11 12.80
N MET A 90 -11.01 -0.02 12.11
CA MET A 90 -9.79 -0.43 11.41
C MET A 90 -9.35 0.63 10.40
N MET A 91 -10.27 1.12 9.56
CA MET A 91 -9.95 2.17 8.57
C MET A 91 -9.53 3.49 9.21
N GLU A 92 -10.15 3.88 10.34
CA GLU A 92 -9.76 5.08 11.10
C GLU A 92 -8.34 4.95 11.67
N GLU A 93 -8.00 3.79 12.25
CA GLU A 93 -6.65 3.48 12.76
C GLU A 93 -5.62 3.48 11.60
N HIS A 94 -5.98 2.86 10.46
CA HIS A 94 -5.15 2.79 9.24
C HIS A 94 -4.82 4.16 8.66
N ALA A 95 -5.83 5.02 8.50
CA ALA A 95 -5.63 6.38 8.01
C ALA A 95 -4.74 7.22 8.95
N GLY A 96 -4.79 6.95 10.25
CA GLY A 96 -3.90 7.54 11.25
C GLY A 96 -2.44 7.13 11.04
N GLU A 97 -2.20 5.84 10.82
CA GLU A 97 -0.85 5.31 10.52
C GLU A 97 -0.29 5.90 9.23
N HIS A 98 -1.08 5.93 8.16
CA HIS A 98 -0.69 6.58 6.91
C HIS A 98 -0.32 8.04 7.10
N ALA A 99 -1.07 8.79 7.93
CA ALA A 99 -0.79 10.19 8.19
C ALA A 99 0.55 10.39 8.91
N LEU A 100 0.88 9.52 9.88
CA LEU A 100 2.16 9.56 10.60
C LEU A 100 3.33 9.27 9.66
N LEU A 101 3.26 8.20 8.86
CA LEU A 101 4.30 7.84 7.91
C LEU A 101 4.52 8.93 6.84
N ARG A 102 3.44 9.54 6.34
CA ARG A 102 3.51 10.70 5.42
C ARG A 102 4.19 11.90 6.07
N GLN A 103 3.93 12.15 7.36
CA GLN A 103 4.54 13.26 8.07
C GLN A 103 6.05 13.08 8.21
N VAL A 104 6.51 11.87 8.53
CA VAL A 104 7.95 11.57 8.59
C VAL A 104 8.60 11.74 7.21
N LEU A 105 7.96 11.22 6.15
CA LEU A 105 8.43 11.38 4.77
C LEU A 105 8.46 12.83 4.29
N ALA A 106 7.64 13.72 4.84
CA ALA A 106 7.58 15.13 4.47
C ALA A 106 8.70 15.99 5.07
N ALA A 107 9.54 15.43 5.96
CA ALA A 107 10.71 16.11 6.47
C ALA A 107 11.76 16.38 5.36
N ASP A 108 12.74 17.22 5.66
CA ASP A 108 13.85 17.49 4.76
C ASP A 108 14.68 16.21 4.50
N ASP A 109 15.38 16.18 3.36
CA ASP A 109 16.06 14.96 2.91
C ASP A 109 17.14 14.46 3.86
N ASP A 110 17.78 15.35 4.63
CA ASP A 110 18.81 14.98 5.59
C ASP A 110 18.19 14.32 6.84
N THR A 111 17.08 14.86 7.34
CA THR A 111 16.27 14.23 8.38
C THR A 111 15.73 12.87 7.93
N VAL A 112 15.12 12.80 6.74
CA VAL A 112 14.60 11.55 6.19
C VAL A 112 15.74 10.54 6.00
N ALA A 113 16.89 10.94 5.45
CA ALA A 113 18.02 10.02 5.25
C ALA A 113 18.55 9.43 6.55
N ARG A 114 18.50 10.15 7.68
CA ARG A 114 18.87 9.61 8.99
C ARG A 114 17.86 8.61 9.53
N GLN A 115 16.57 8.88 9.34
CA GLN A 115 15.46 8.07 9.86
C GLN A 115 15.05 6.94 8.89
N LEU A 116 15.60 6.92 7.69
CA LEU A 116 15.17 6.02 6.62
C LEU A 116 15.19 4.54 7.00
N PRO A 117 16.17 4.00 7.75
CA PRO A 117 16.15 2.59 8.15
C PRO A 117 14.91 2.24 8.97
N ASP A 118 14.60 3.03 10.01
CA ASP A 118 13.44 2.82 10.87
C ASP A 118 12.13 2.98 10.08
N LEU A 119 12.07 4.02 9.23
CA LEU A 119 10.91 4.27 8.37
C LEU A 119 10.68 3.15 7.34
N VAL A 120 11.75 2.58 6.78
CA VAL A 120 11.65 1.44 5.87
C VAL A 120 11.10 0.22 6.62
N GLU A 121 11.60 -0.06 7.82
CA GLU A 121 11.09 -1.15 8.65
C GLU A 121 9.59 -0.98 8.95
N GLU A 122 9.17 0.22 9.34
CA GLU A 122 7.76 0.53 9.62
C GLU A 122 6.86 0.34 8.38
N ILE A 123 7.24 0.89 7.22
CA ILE A 123 6.45 0.75 5.99
C ILE A 123 6.40 -0.71 5.52
N LEU A 124 7.50 -1.47 5.65
CA LEU A 124 7.51 -2.90 5.30
C LEU A 124 6.60 -3.70 6.25
N ALA A 125 6.68 -3.45 7.55
CA ALA A 125 5.84 -4.13 8.54
C ALA A 125 4.35 -3.83 8.33
N HIS A 126 4.02 -2.59 7.95
CA HIS A 126 2.68 -2.18 7.55
C HIS A 126 2.17 -3.01 6.36
N MET A 127 2.88 -3.00 5.23
CA MET A 127 2.50 -3.76 4.03
C MET A 127 2.33 -5.27 4.32
N ASP A 128 3.24 -5.84 5.12
CA ASP A 128 3.17 -7.26 5.50
C ASP A 128 1.94 -7.56 6.38
N ALA A 129 1.52 -6.62 7.24
CA ALA A 129 0.32 -6.75 8.05
C ALA A 129 -0.95 -6.70 7.19
N GLU A 130 -1.02 -5.80 6.21
CA GLU A 130 -2.14 -5.70 5.26
C GLU A 130 -2.29 -6.98 4.43
N GLU A 131 -1.18 -7.45 3.85
CA GLU A 131 -1.09 -8.69 3.06
C GLU A 131 -1.62 -9.91 3.82
N ARG A 132 -1.35 -9.96 5.12
CA ARG A 132 -1.81 -11.04 6.02
C ARG A 132 -3.25 -10.88 6.49
N THR A 133 -3.80 -9.68 6.46
CA THR A 133 -5.12 -9.37 7.03
C THR A 133 -6.13 -9.16 5.91
N PHE A 134 -6.44 -7.92 5.55
CA PHE A 134 -7.51 -7.62 4.61
C PHE A 134 -7.14 -7.87 3.15
N LEU A 135 -5.87 -7.91 2.78
CA LEU A 135 -5.43 -8.33 1.45
C LEU A 135 -5.29 -9.86 1.32
N SER A 136 -5.62 -10.63 2.36
CA SER A 136 -5.58 -12.08 2.26
C SER A 136 -6.65 -12.58 1.28
N PRO A 137 -6.38 -13.63 0.46
CA PRO A 137 -7.38 -14.21 -0.45
C PRO A 137 -8.62 -14.78 0.26
N THR A 138 -8.58 -14.88 1.59
CA THR A 138 -9.71 -15.35 2.40
C THR A 138 -10.64 -14.20 2.79
N VAL A 139 -10.12 -12.97 2.86
CA VAL A 139 -10.88 -11.76 3.21
C VAL A 139 -11.33 -10.99 1.98
N LEU A 140 -10.48 -10.83 0.96
CA LEU A 140 -10.89 -10.31 -0.34
C LEU A 140 -11.08 -11.48 -1.30
N ARG A 141 -12.25 -12.11 -1.26
CA ARG A 141 -12.63 -13.15 -2.22
C ARG A 141 -13.32 -12.51 -3.43
N ASP A 142 -12.96 -12.98 -4.62
CA ASP A 142 -13.82 -12.76 -5.78
C ASP A 142 -15.06 -13.67 -5.63
N PRO A 143 -16.29 -13.14 -5.82
CA PRO A 143 -17.49 -13.97 -5.82
C PRO A 143 -17.49 -15.01 -6.97
N ASP A 144 -16.66 -14.79 -8.00
CA ASP A 144 -16.52 -15.68 -9.17
C ASP A 144 -15.41 -16.73 -9.05
N GLY A 145 -14.95 -17.03 -7.84
CA GLY A 145 -14.21 -18.25 -7.53
C GLY A 145 -15.08 -19.51 -7.68
N ALA A 146 -15.67 -19.72 -8.85
CA ALA A 146 -16.40 -20.92 -9.20
C ALA A 146 -15.45 -22.11 -9.06
N ALA A 147 -15.75 -22.96 -8.07
CA ALA A 147 -15.27 -24.32 -8.04
C ALA A 147 -15.80 -25.06 -9.29
N ALA A 148 -15.10 -24.90 -10.41
CA ALA A 148 -15.20 -25.81 -11.53
C ALA A 148 -14.44 -27.09 -11.12
N GLY A 149 -15.15 -28.05 -10.54
CA GLY A 149 -14.57 -29.35 -10.22
C GLY A 149 -15.36 -30.14 -9.20
N ASP A 150 -16.56 -30.59 -9.59
CA ASP A 150 -16.99 -31.96 -9.31
C ASP A 150 -18.12 -32.32 -10.29
N GLU A 151 -17.75 -32.80 -11.48
CA GLU A 151 -18.65 -33.64 -12.28
C GLU A 151 -18.40 -35.09 -11.87
N ALA A 152 -19.42 -35.72 -11.30
CA ALA A 152 -19.54 -37.16 -11.12
C ALA A 152 -20.88 -37.63 -11.69
#